data_AF-A0A368QCG4-F1
#
_entry.id   AF-A0A368QCG4-F1
#
_cell.length_a   1.000
_cell.length_b   1.000
_cell.length_c   1.000
_cell.angle_alpha   90.00
_cell.angle_beta   90.00
_cell.angle_gamma   90.00
#
_symmetry.space_group_name_H-M   'P 1'
#
loop_
_entity.id
_entity.type
_entity.pdbx_description
1 polymer ?
#
loop_
_entity_poly.entity_id
_entity_poly.type
_entity_poly.pdbx_seq_one_letter_code
_entity_poly.pdbx_strand_id
1 'polypeptide(L)'
;MEDQSIQSLQRLLRCGRVIIEEAEGRHITYKSSYVSHSFSMSKFNPVKRLFLSSNNTHGKEELEKVLQNLNSIISDMNEFVAFLKNHSPLYHKCMFARQMEMERVMRFSVQTYSCAQSVGALPIVGPSAAGKSTLVSHVCNNERVRDLFSQILLITEDDLKEQMLNNTKNSCAVSKYQSISDGNKALLLIIELPKDIDEDTWKNIYSTYVGGIASGSKVIITCQSRKIIEFGTTQALVLNHLTREAFWYFFKVLTFGSTDPEEQPKLASIAMEIGMEINGSFMGVNIIGGLLRSNLNAQFWSRALKFTRLHIQRNTSMFGEHPCALMQKKK
;
A
#
# COMPACT_ATOMS: atom_id res chain seq x y z
N MET A 1 -11.29 -16.74 49.41
CA MET A 1 -11.28 -17.31 48.04
C MET A 1 -11.91 -16.38 47.01
N GLU A 2 -12.89 -15.54 47.34
CA GLU A 2 -13.46 -14.54 46.40
C GLU A 2 -12.45 -13.51 45.87
N ASP A 3 -11.47 -13.13 46.70
CA ASP A 3 -10.45 -12.13 46.37
C ASP A 3 -9.54 -12.56 45.19
N GLN A 4 -9.28 -13.87 45.07
CA GLN A 4 -8.39 -14.41 44.03
C GLN A 4 -9.06 -14.42 42.64
N SER A 5 -10.37 -14.68 42.58
CA SER A 5 -11.16 -14.63 41.35
C SER A 5 -11.34 -13.19 40.85
N ILE A 6 -11.51 -12.23 41.76
CA ILE A 6 -11.59 -10.80 41.44
C ILE A 6 -10.24 -10.29 40.92
N GLN A 7 -9.12 -10.67 41.54
CA GLN A 7 -7.78 -10.32 41.06
C GLN A 7 -7.48 -10.90 39.68
N SER A 8 -7.89 -12.14 39.41
CA SER A 8 -7.79 -12.75 38.08
C SER A 8 -8.62 -12.00 37.04
N LEU A 9 -9.83 -11.60 37.38
CA LEU A 9 -10.71 -10.85 36.47
C LEU A 9 -10.16 -9.44 36.18
N GLN A 10 -9.64 -8.75 37.20
CA GLN A 10 -8.94 -7.47 37.02
C GLN A 10 -7.70 -7.60 36.12
N ARG A 11 -6.94 -8.70 36.28
CA ARG A 11 -5.75 -8.97 35.45
C ARG A 11 -6.14 -9.22 33.99
N LEU A 12 -7.22 -9.95 33.74
CA LEU A 12 -7.71 -10.21 32.37
C LEU A 12 -8.29 -8.97 31.70
N LEU A 13 -9.05 -8.15 32.42
CA LEU A 13 -9.52 -6.86 31.90
C LEU A 13 -8.34 -5.93 31.55
N ARG A 14 -7.26 -6.00 32.33
CA ARG A 14 -6.02 -5.26 32.05
C ARG A 14 -5.32 -5.79 30.81
N CYS A 15 -5.23 -7.10 30.63
CA CYS A 15 -4.67 -7.72 29.42
C CYS A 15 -5.49 -7.40 28.17
N GLY A 16 -6.82 -7.52 28.22
CA GLY A 16 -7.69 -7.17 27.11
C GLY A 16 -7.55 -5.69 26.73
N ARG A 17 -7.42 -4.79 27.71
CA ARG A 17 -7.15 -3.37 27.46
C ARG A 17 -5.80 -3.15 26.76
N VAL A 18 -4.73 -3.82 27.19
CA VAL A 18 -3.42 -3.73 26.54
C VAL A 18 -3.49 -4.23 25.10
N ILE A 19 -4.19 -5.34 24.84
CA ILE A 19 -4.37 -5.88 23.47
C ILE A 19 -5.14 -4.90 22.59
N ILE A 20 -6.20 -4.26 23.12
CA ILE A 20 -6.96 -3.24 22.39
C ILE A 20 -6.08 -2.00 22.12
N GLU A 21 -5.34 -1.50 23.12
CA GLU A 21 -4.44 -0.34 22.95
C GLU A 21 -3.26 -0.64 22.01
N GLU A 22 -2.77 -1.88 21.99
CA GLU A 22 -1.71 -2.35 21.09
C GLU A 22 -2.22 -2.57 19.65
N ALA A 23 -3.46 -3.06 19.48
CA ALA A 23 -4.15 -3.10 18.20
C ALA A 23 -4.47 -1.69 17.65
N GLU A 24 -4.75 -0.73 18.53
CA GLU A 24 -4.92 0.69 18.21
C GLU A 24 -3.58 1.43 17.98
N GLY A 25 -2.44 0.77 18.16
CA GLY A 25 -1.11 1.33 17.86
C GLY A 25 -0.54 2.31 18.91
N ARG A 26 -1.03 2.28 20.15
CA ARG A 26 -0.47 3.10 21.25
C ARG A 26 0.54 2.29 22.05
N HIS A 27 1.82 2.65 21.97
CA HIS A 27 2.86 2.05 22.82
C HIS A 27 2.73 2.54 24.28
N ILE A 28 2.75 1.62 25.24
CA ILE A 28 2.82 1.96 26.68
C ILE A 28 4.29 2.13 27.08
N THR A 29 4.72 3.37 27.33
CA THR A 29 5.81 3.64 28.28
C THR A 29 5.22 3.72 29.68
N TYR A 30 5.73 2.87 30.57
CA TYR A 30 5.30 2.80 31.96
C TYR A 30 5.64 4.10 32.70
N LYS A 31 4.62 4.90 33.03
CA LYS A 31 4.69 5.82 34.16
C LYS A 31 3.34 5.86 34.88
N SER A 32 3.40 5.47 36.14
CA SER A 32 2.30 5.53 37.10
C SER A 32 1.85 6.97 37.31
N SER A 33 0.63 7.30 36.92
CA SER A 33 -0.13 8.41 37.52
C SER A 33 -1.63 8.16 37.37
N TYR A 34 -2.30 8.10 38.51
CA TYR A 34 -3.76 8.11 38.65
C TYR A 34 -4.36 9.31 37.94
N VAL A 35 -5.26 9.11 36.97
CA VAL A 35 -6.40 10.03 36.73
C VAL A 35 -7.59 9.23 36.20
N SER A 36 -8.67 9.31 36.96
CA SER A 36 -10.04 8.88 36.69
C SER A 36 -10.67 9.62 35.51
N HIS A 37 -11.33 8.92 34.57
CA HIS A 37 -12.53 9.46 33.92
C HIS A 37 -13.55 8.35 33.59
N SER A 38 -14.79 8.68 33.94
CA SER A 38 -16.04 7.92 33.93
C SER A 38 -16.34 7.11 32.67
N PHE A 39 -16.74 5.85 32.86
CA PHE A 39 -17.40 5.03 31.85
C PHE A 39 -18.84 5.53 31.64
N SER A 40 -19.07 6.34 30.61
CA SER A 40 -20.43 6.57 30.11
C SER A 40 -20.82 5.42 29.16
N MET A 41 -21.96 4.78 29.45
CA MET A 41 -22.48 3.61 28.72
C MET A 41 -23.04 4.03 27.35
N SER A 42 -22.56 3.42 26.27
CA SER A 42 -23.09 3.57 24.90
C SER A 42 -23.95 2.34 24.54
N LYS A 43 -25.14 2.59 23.97
CA LYS A 43 -26.12 1.54 23.59
C LYS A 43 -25.75 0.76 22.31
N PHE A 44 -24.71 1.14 21.57
CA PHE A 44 -24.47 0.64 20.20
C PHE A 44 -23.16 -0.13 19.97
N ASN A 45 -22.43 -0.54 21.03
CA ASN A 45 -21.23 -1.37 20.89
C ASN A 45 -21.43 -2.76 21.55
N PRO A 46 -21.38 -3.87 20.78
CA PRO A 46 -21.53 -5.24 21.30
C PRO A 46 -20.49 -5.61 22.37
N VAL A 47 -19.29 -5.01 22.32
CA VAL A 47 -18.16 -5.27 23.24
C VAL A 47 -18.42 -4.71 24.66
N LYS A 48 -19.46 -3.88 24.84
CA LYS A 48 -19.80 -3.24 26.13
C LYS A 48 -21.00 -3.83 26.87
N ARG A 49 -21.56 -4.98 26.42
CA ARG A 49 -22.60 -5.71 27.17
C ARG A 49 -22.02 -6.91 27.91
N LEU A 50 -21.59 -6.69 29.14
CA LEU A 50 -21.46 -7.76 30.14
C LEU A 50 -22.39 -7.41 31.30
N PHE A 51 -23.59 -7.99 31.27
CA PHE A 51 -24.49 -8.00 32.42
C PHE A 51 -24.16 -9.21 33.27
N LEU A 52 -23.81 -9.00 34.55
CA LEU A 52 -23.88 -10.03 35.58
C LEU A 52 -25.17 -9.79 36.38
N SER A 53 -26.15 -10.67 36.21
CA SER A 53 -27.33 -10.70 37.08
C SER A 53 -26.94 -11.44 38.35
N SER A 54 -26.84 -10.71 39.45
CA SER A 54 -26.64 -11.29 40.78
C SER A 54 -27.95 -11.89 41.26
N ASN A 55 -27.99 -13.22 41.44
CA ASN A 55 -28.76 -13.87 42.49
C ASN A 55 -28.24 -15.30 42.76
N ASN A 56 -27.57 -15.42 43.90
CA ASN A 56 -27.35 -16.57 44.79
C ASN A 56 -26.81 -17.93 44.26
N THR A 57 -25.75 -18.37 44.96
CA THR A 57 -25.21 -19.74 45.12
C THR A 57 -24.60 -20.47 43.91
N HIS A 58 -24.82 -20.01 42.67
CA HIS A 58 -24.16 -20.58 41.48
C HIS A 58 -23.08 -19.67 40.84
N GLY A 59 -22.84 -18.49 41.43
CA GLY A 59 -22.02 -17.44 40.82
C GLY A 59 -20.53 -17.77 40.66
N LYS A 60 -19.98 -18.74 41.39
CA LYS A 60 -18.55 -19.11 41.26
C LYS A 60 -18.28 -19.91 39.99
N GLU A 61 -19.11 -20.91 39.69
CA GLU A 61 -18.99 -21.73 38.48
C GLU A 61 -19.28 -20.89 37.23
N GLU A 62 -20.27 -19.98 37.32
CA GLU A 62 -20.58 -19.05 36.24
C GLU A 62 -19.45 -18.05 35.99
N LEU A 63 -18.81 -17.54 37.05
CA LEU A 63 -17.63 -16.68 36.95
C LEU A 63 -16.42 -17.41 36.35
N GLU A 64 -16.18 -18.67 36.75
CA GLU A 64 -15.12 -19.49 36.17
C GLU A 64 -15.36 -19.76 34.68
N LYS A 65 -16.61 -19.99 34.28
CA LYS A 65 -16.99 -20.17 32.88
C LYS A 65 -16.79 -18.90 32.05
N VAL A 66 -17.14 -17.73 32.62
CA VAL A 66 -16.88 -16.42 32.00
C VAL A 66 -15.38 -16.16 31.88
N LEU A 67 -14.58 -16.51 32.89
CA LEU A 67 -13.13 -16.40 32.86
C LEU A 67 -12.50 -17.29 31.78
N GLN A 68 -12.96 -18.53 31.64
CA GLN A 68 -12.50 -19.45 30.58
C GLN A 68 -12.84 -18.93 29.18
N ASN A 69 -14.06 -18.43 28.97
CA ASN A 69 -14.46 -17.83 27.70
C ASN A 69 -13.62 -16.58 27.36
N LEU A 70 -13.35 -15.71 28.34
CA LEU A 70 -12.49 -14.54 28.14
C LEU A 70 -11.04 -14.94 27.82
N ASN A 71 -10.51 -15.97 28.47
CA ASN A 71 -9.18 -16.51 28.17
C ASN A 71 -9.09 -17.07 26.75
N SER A 72 -10.12 -17.79 26.30
CA SER A 72 -10.20 -18.28 24.91
C SER A 72 -10.17 -17.12 23.92
N ILE A 73 -11.05 -16.12 24.11
CA ILE A 73 -11.13 -14.96 23.22
C ILE A 73 -9.80 -14.17 23.21
N ILE A 74 -9.16 -13.99 24.36
CA ILE A 74 -7.85 -13.32 24.45
C ILE A 74 -6.77 -14.13 23.74
N SER A 75 -6.78 -15.46 23.86
CA SER A 75 -5.85 -16.35 23.17
C SER A 75 -6.03 -16.26 21.65
N ASP A 76 -7.28 -16.33 21.17
CA ASP A 76 -7.63 -16.21 19.75
C ASP A 76 -7.25 -14.83 19.20
N MET A 77 -7.44 -13.78 19.99
CA MET A 77 -7.02 -12.41 19.61
C MET A 77 -5.50 -12.27 19.61
N ASN A 78 -4.76 -12.92 20.51
CA ASN A 78 -3.30 -12.93 20.48
C ASN A 78 -2.77 -13.66 19.24
N GLU A 79 -3.42 -14.75 18.83
CA GLU A 79 -3.10 -15.46 17.58
C GLU A 79 -3.40 -14.59 16.35
N PHE A 80 -4.53 -13.87 16.35
CA PHE A 80 -4.87 -12.91 15.31
C PHE A 80 -3.91 -11.71 15.27
N VAL A 81 -3.50 -11.17 16.42
CA VAL A 81 -2.50 -10.10 16.52
C VAL A 81 -1.12 -10.61 16.11
N ALA A 82 -0.74 -11.84 16.46
CA ALA A 82 0.50 -12.47 15.99
C ALA A 82 0.47 -12.68 14.47
N PHE A 83 -0.68 -13.08 13.91
CA PHE A 83 -0.92 -13.16 12.48
C PHE A 83 -0.77 -11.77 11.80
N LEU A 84 -1.34 -10.71 12.38
CA LEU A 84 -1.16 -9.33 11.90
C LEU A 84 0.26 -8.78 12.12
N LYS A 85 1.00 -9.23 13.13
CA LYS A 85 2.41 -8.85 13.33
C LYS A 85 3.35 -9.54 12.33
N ASN A 86 3.07 -10.78 11.98
CA ASN A 86 3.80 -11.54 10.97
C ASN A 86 3.40 -11.17 9.53
N HIS A 87 2.29 -10.45 9.36
CA HIS A 87 1.87 -9.86 8.10
C HIS A 87 1.76 -8.35 8.27
N SER A 88 2.84 -7.61 7.98
CA SER A 88 2.82 -6.14 7.89
C SER A 88 1.51 -5.68 7.27
N PRO A 89 0.87 -4.63 7.83
CA PRO A 89 -0.49 -4.26 7.47
C PRO A 89 -0.58 -4.20 5.95
N LEU A 90 -1.60 -4.86 5.42
CA LEU A 90 -1.85 -5.26 4.01
C LEU A 90 -1.48 -4.24 2.89
N TYR A 91 -1.11 -3.01 3.24
CA TYR A 91 -0.55 -1.96 2.40
C TYR A 91 0.76 -2.30 1.69
N HIS A 92 1.49 -3.35 2.08
CA HIS A 92 2.73 -3.75 1.39
C HIS A 92 2.59 -4.95 0.45
N LYS A 93 1.57 -5.80 0.61
CA LYS A 93 1.35 -6.95 -0.28
C LYS A 93 0.39 -6.65 -1.43
N CYS A 94 -0.53 -5.69 -1.28
CA CYS A 94 -1.47 -5.30 -2.34
C CYS A 94 -1.57 -3.78 -2.48
N MET A 95 -1.39 -3.28 -3.69
CA MET A 95 -1.54 -1.84 -3.98
C MET A 95 -3.00 -1.42 -3.82
N PHE A 96 -3.24 -0.36 -3.04
CA PHE A 96 -4.59 0.13 -2.74
C PHE A 96 -5.37 0.48 -4.01
N ALA A 97 -6.63 0.03 -4.09
CA ALA A 97 -7.58 0.24 -5.19
C ALA A 97 -7.05 -0.18 -6.58
N ARG A 98 -6.09 -1.12 -6.63
CA ARG A 98 -5.47 -1.65 -7.87
C ARG A 98 -5.50 -3.16 -7.95
N GLN A 99 -6.38 -3.82 -7.19
CA GLN A 99 -6.41 -5.27 -7.08
C GLN A 99 -6.69 -5.93 -8.44
N MET A 100 -7.60 -5.37 -9.24
CA MET A 100 -7.92 -5.90 -10.56
C MET A 100 -6.76 -5.76 -11.54
N GLU A 101 -6.09 -4.61 -11.53
CA GLU A 101 -4.89 -4.37 -12.35
C GLU A 101 -3.74 -5.28 -11.91
N MET A 102 -3.53 -5.44 -10.61
CA MET A 102 -2.49 -6.29 -10.03
C MET A 102 -2.68 -7.75 -10.44
N GLU A 103 -3.90 -8.29 -10.28
CA GLU A 103 -4.25 -9.64 -10.70
C GLU A 103 -4.07 -9.85 -12.21
N ARG A 104 -4.35 -8.83 -13.03
CA ARG A 104 -4.15 -8.93 -14.48
C ARG A 104 -2.68 -9.04 -14.86
N VAL A 105 -1.80 -8.25 -14.22
CA VAL A 105 -0.35 -8.35 -14.46
C VAL A 105 0.20 -9.68 -13.94
N MET A 106 -0.23 -10.13 -12.75
CA MET A 106 0.17 -11.44 -12.20
C MET A 106 -0.24 -12.59 -13.11
N ARG A 107 -1.48 -12.58 -13.61
CA ARG A 107 -1.98 -13.60 -14.54
C ARG A 107 -1.13 -13.64 -15.82
N PHE A 108 -0.74 -12.48 -16.36
CA PHE A 108 0.16 -12.41 -17.50
C PHE A 108 1.54 -13.03 -17.21
N SER A 109 2.10 -12.78 -16.02
CA SER A 109 3.39 -13.34 -15.58
C SER A 109 3.36 -14.86 -15.47
N VAL A 110 2.25 -15.42 -14.96
CA VAL A 110 2.08 -16.88 -14.75
C VAL A 110 1.73 -17.62 -16.05
N GLN A 111 0.99 -16.99 -16.97
CA GLN A 111 0.52 -17.64 -18.19
C GLN A 111 1.67 -18.18 -19.05
N THR A 112 1.63 -19.46 -19.39
CA THR A 112 2.56 -20.06 -20.36
C THR A 112 1.92 -20.00 -21.75
N TYR A 113 2.58 -19.40 -22.73
CA TYR A 113 2.10 -19.40 -24.11
C TYR A 113 2.53 -20.70 -24.79
N SER A 114 1.63 -21.34 -25.54
CA SER A 114 1.89 -22.56 -26.30
C SER A 114 2.75 -22.33 -27.54
N CYS A 115 2.94 -21.08 -27.97
CA CYS A 115 3.81 -20.72 -29.08
C CYS A 115 5.25 -20.53 -28.56
N ALA A 116 6.11 -21.51 -28.79
CA ALA A 116 7.44 -21.63 -28.21
C ALA A 116 8.47 -20.56 -28.63
N GLN A 117 8.11 -19.60 -29.51
CA GLN A 117 9.08 -18.74 -30.19
C GLN A 117 8.96 -17.23 -29.89
N SER A 118 7.87 -16.74 -29.28
CA SER A 118 7.74 -15.30 -28.98
C SER A 118 7.68 -15.01 -27.48
N VAL A 119 8.51 -14.04 -27.07
CA VAL A 119 8.50 -13.49 -25.71
C VAL A 119 7.22 -12.68 -25.52
N GLY A 120 6.46 -13.00 -24.47
CA GLY A 120 5.26 -12.25 -24.14
C GLY A 120 5.59 -10.83 -23.66
N ALA A 121 4.97 -9.82 -24.28
CA ALA A 121 5.08 -8.42 -23.87
C ALA A 121 3.73 -7.85 -23.43
N LEU A 122 3.68 -7.29 -22.22
CA LEU A 122 2.51 -6.60 -21.64
C LEU A 122 2.74 -5.09 -21.61
N PRO A 123 2.02 -4.32 -22.44
CA PRO A 123 1.99 -2.87 -22.34
C PRO A 123 1.16 -2.40 -21.14
N ILE A 124 1.72 -1.50 -20.32
CA ILE A 124 1.01 -0.76 -19.27
C ILE A 124 1.10 0.73 -19.61
N VAL A 125 -0.04 1.31 -19.98
CA VAL A 125 -0.14 2.70 -20.43
C VAL A 125 -0.99 3.53 -19.49
N GLY A 126 -0.69 4.82 -19.38
CA GLY A 126 -1.50 5.71 -18.55
C GLY A 126 -0.76 7.00 -18.21
N PRO A 127 -1.45 8.00 -17.64
CA PRO A 127 -0.85 9.31 -17.37
C PRO A 127 0.35 9.23 -16.41
N SER A 128 1.14 10.31 -16.41
CA SER A 128 2.20 10.50 -15.43
C SER A 128 1.64 10.38 -14.01
N ALA A 129 2.43 9.82 -13.08
CA ALA A 129 2.04 9.62 -11.68
C ALA A 129 0.77 8.78 -11.43
N ALA A 130 0.28 8.01 -12.41
CA ALA A 130 -0.83 7.05 -12.20
C ALA A 130 -0.46 5.84 -11.31
N GLY A 131 0.85 5.62 -11.08
CA GLY A 131 1.38 4.52 -10.27
C GLY A 131 1.78 3.28 -11.08
N LYS A 132 2.13 3.41 -12.37
CA LYS A 132 2.53 2.27 -13.23
C LYS A 132 3.74 1.51 -12.69
N SER A 133 4.85 2.21 -12.43
CA SER A 133 6.05 1.64 -11.83
C SER A 133 5.77 1.03 -10.45
N THR A 134 4.93 1.68 -9.66
CA THR A 134 4.50 1.17 -8.34
C THR A 134 3.72 -0.12 -8.47
N LEU A 135 2.80 -0.22 -9.43
CA LEU A 135 2.03 -1.43 -9.71
C LEU A 135 2.97 -2.58 -10.10
N VAL A 136 3.87 -2.35 -11.05
CA VAL A 136 4.84 -3.36 -11.49
C VAL A 136 5.74 -3.79 -10.34
N SER A 137 6.21 -2.85 -9.52
CA SER A 137 7.02 -3.16 -8.34
C SER A 137 6.29 -4.05 -7.34
N HIS A 138 4.99 -3.81 -7.08
CA HIS A 138 4.20 -4.68 -6.20
C HIS A 138 4.03 -6.10 -6.78
N VAL A 139 3.85 -6.22 -8.09
CA VAL A 139 3.75 -7.51 -8.76
C VAL A 139 5.08 -8.28 -8.69
N CYS A 140 6.20 -7.61 -8.90
CA CYS A 140 7.53 -8.21 -8.84
C CYS A 140 7.92 -8.66 -7.42
N ASN A 141 7.40 -7.98 -6.40
CA ASN A 141 7.60 -8.35 -5.01
C ASN A 141 6.69 -9.51 -4.56
N ASN A 142 5.73 -9.93 -5.38
CA ASN A 142 4.87 -11.06 -5.06
C ASN A 142 5.62 -12.37 -5.24
N GLU A 143 5.68 -13.19 -4.20
CA GLU A 143 6.38 -14.49 -4.18
C GLU A 143 6.00 -15.38 -5.37
N ARG A 144 4.70 -15.45 -5.71
CA ARG A 144 4.22 -16.29 -6.83
C ARG A 144 4.74 -15.85 -8.19
N VAL A 145 5.09 -14.57 -8.35
CA VAL A 145 5.70 -14.05 -9.58
C VAL A 145 7.21 -14.18 -9.49
N ARG A 146 7.78 -13.81 -8.35
CA ARG A 146 9.21 -13.84 -8.09
C ARG A 146 9.81 -15.23 -8.27
N ASP A 147 9.11 -16.27 -7.84
CA ASP A 147 9.57 -17.66 -7.90
C ASP A 147 9.56 -18.24 -9.33
N LEU A 148 8.89 -17.58 -10.28
CA LEU A 148 8.84 -18.02 -11.69
C LEU A 148 10.07 -17.59 -12.50
N PHE A 149 10.78 -16.56 -12.06
CA PHE A 149 11.87 -15.95 -12.81
C PHE A 149 13.18 -16.05 -12.05
N SER A 150 14.25 -16.36 -12.77
CA SER A 150 15.59 -16.38 -12.19
C SER A 150 16.11 -14.99 -11.92
N GLN A 151 15.70 -14.01 -12.72
CA GLN A 151 16.03 -12.61 -12.50
C GLN A 151 14.87 -11.69 -12.90
N ILE A 152 14.77 -10.56 -12.20
CA ILE A 152 13.91 -9.43 -12.57
C ILE A 152 14.82 -8.25 -12.87
N LEU A 153 14.79 -7.78 -14.11
CA LEU A 153 15.63 -6.70 -14.60
C LEU A 153 14.78 -5.45 -14.87
N LEU A 154 15.22 -4.30 -14.38
CA LEU A 154 14.62 -3.00 -14.67
C LEU A 154 15.55 -2.21 -15.59
N ILE A 155 14.99 -1.73 -16.69
CA ILE A 155 15.62 -0.77 -17.60
C ILE A 155 14.81 0.51 -17.50
N THR A 156 15.46 1.56 -17.01
CA THR A 156 14.87 2.88 -16.88
C THR A 156 15.13 3.71 -18.15
N GLU A 157 14.43 4.82 -18.25
CA GLU A 157 14.66 5.81 -19.30
C GLU A 157 16.12 6.29 -19.37
N ASP A 158 16.74 6.51 -18.22
CA ASP A 158 18.11 7.02 -18.15
C ASP A 158 19.10 5.98 -18.68
N ASP A 159 18.87 4.70 -18.36
CA ASP A 159 19.67 3.57 -18.88
C ASP A 159 19.56 3.50 -20.42
N LEU A 160 18.37 3.71 -20.98
CA LEU A 160 18.15 3.74 -22.42
C LEU A 160 18.88 4.92 -23.08
N LYS A 161 18.83 6.11 -22.47
CA LYS A 161 19.52 7.30 -22.97
C LYS A 161 21.04 7.12 -22.95
N GLU A 162 21.58 6.59 -21.87
CA GLU A 162 23.01 6.33 -21.73
C GLU A 162 23.48 5.31 -22.78
N GLN A 163 22.70 4.25 -23.00
CA GLN A 163 23.00 3.26 -24.03
C GLN A 163 23.05 3.88 -25.44
N MET A 164 22.06 4.70 -25.79
CA MET A 164 21.99 5.37 -27.09
C MET A 164 23.14 6.37 -27.29
N LEU A 165 23.62 7.00 -26.21
CA LEU A 165 24.73 7.96 -26.27
C LEU A 165 26.09 7.26 -26.36
N ASN A 166 26.29 6.19 -25.60
CA ASN A 166 27.60 5.56 -25.43
C ASN A 166 27.88 4.43 -26.44
N ASN A 167 26.89 4.03 -27.26
CA ASN A 167 26.96 2.91 -28.21
C ASN A 167 27.50 1.60 -27.59
N THR A 168 27.44 1.48 -26.27
CA THR A 168 27.92 0.32 -25.53
C THR A 168 26.87 -0.78 -25.55
N LYS A 169 27.26 -1.97 -26.01
CA LYS A 169 26.43 -3.19 -25.96
C LYS A 169 26.28 -3.76 -24.54
N ASN A 170 26.94 -3.17 -23.55
CA ASN A 170 26.81 -3.57 -22.16
C ASN A 170 25.51 -2.97 -21.61
N SER A 171 24.49 -3.81 -21.54
CA SER A 171 23.18 -3.52 -20.97
C SER A 171 23.33 -3.00 -19.53
N CYS A 172 23.00 -1.73 -19.31
CA CYS A 172 22.84 -1.15 -17.97
C CYS A 172 21.45 -1.53 -17.44
N ALA A 173 21.21 -2.82 -17.20
CA ALA A 173 19.98 -3.27 -16.57
C ALA A 173 20.19 -3.37 -15.05
N VAL A 174 19.34 -2.71 -14.28
CA VAL A 174 19.38 -2.81 -12.82
C VAL A 174 18.68 -4.10 -12.41
N SER A 175 19.44 -5.04 -11.83
CA SER A 175 18.86 -6.24 -11.23
C SER A 175 18.06 -5.86 -9.98
N LYS A 176 16.75 -6.15 -10.00
CA LYS A 176 15.85 -5.98 -8.85
C LYS A 176 15.75 -7.25 -8.02
N TYR A 177 15.95 -8.40 -8.65
CA TYR A 177 15.93 -9.70 -8.00
C TYR A 177 16.78 -10.69 -8.79
N GLN A 178 17.47 -11.56 -8.06
CA GLN A 178 18.16 -12.73 -8.59
C GLN A 178 17.90 -13.93 -7.67
N SER A 179 17.39 -15.02 -8.23
CA SER A 179 17.26 -16.30 -7.55
C SER A 179 18.62 -16.99 -7.46
N ILE A 180 18.81 -17.77 -6.39
CA ILE A 180 20.01 -18.60 -6.16
C ILE A 180 19.88 -19.95 -6.87
N SER A 181 18.69 -20.31 -7.36
CA SER A 181 18.44 -21.61 -7.99
C SER A 181 18.87 -21.65 -9.46
N ASP A 182 19.77 -22.57 -9.82
CA ASP A 182 20.36 -22.71 -11.16
C ASP A 182 19.44 -23.34 -12.23
N GLY A 183 18.23 -23.77 -11.86
CA GLY A 183 17.37 -24.59 -12.72
C GLY A 183 16.55 -23.83 -13.77
N ASN A 184 16.16 -22.58 -13.50
CA ASN A 184 15.30 -21.80 -14.38
C ASN A 184 16.08 -20.61 -14.97
N LYS A 185 15.94 -20.33 -16.26
CA LYS A 185 16.63 -19.21 -16.94
C LYS A 185 15.68 -18.10 -17.39
N ALA A 186 14.38 -18.24 -17.12
CA ALA A 186 13.37 -17.26 -17.49
C ALA A 186 13.60 -15.92 -16.77
N LEU A 187 13.56 -14.83 -17.52
CA LEU A 187 13.73 -13.46 -17.03
C LEU A 187 12.38 -12.73 -17.05
N LEU A 188 12.17 -11.83 -16.08
CA LEU A 188 11.15 -10.79 -16.19
C LEU A 188 11.84 -9.45 -16.45
N LEU A 189 11.65 -8.92 -17.65
CA LEU A 189 12.20 -7.64 -18.05
C LEU A 189 11.15 -6.53 -17.89
N ILE A 190 11.52 -5.44 -17.23
CA ILE A 190 10.69 -4.26 -17.05
C ILE A 190 11.36 -3.12 -17.81
N ILE A 191 10.67 -2.55 -18.78
CA ILE A 191 11.16 -1.42 -19.57
C ILE A 191 10.29 -0.20 -19.27
N GLU A 192 10.88 0.85 -18.69
CA GLU A 192 10.22 2.12 -18.44
C GLU A 192 10.59 3.14 -19.53
N LEU A 193 9.58 3.59 -20.29
CA LEU A 193 9.79 4.47 -21.43
C LEU A 193 9.39 5.93 -21.12
N PRO A 194 10.19 6.92 -21.55
CA PRO A 194 9.96 8.35 -21.29
C PRO A 194 8.59 8.89 -21.70
N LYS A 195 8.14 8.50 -22.90
CA LYS A 195 7.00 9.06 -23.67
C LYS A 195 6.90 8.26 -24.98
N ASP A 196 6.28 8.84 -26.00
CA ASP A 196 6.27 8.31 -27.36
C ASP A 196 7.68 7.93 -27.82
N ILE A 197 7.85 6.71 -28.29
CA ILE A 197 9.03 6.22 -29.00
C ILE A 197 8.61 5.84 -30.42
N ASP A 198 9.50 6.05 -31.39
CA ASP A 198 9.31 5.57 -32.76
C ASP A 198 9.66 4.08 -32.89
N GLU A 199 9.28 3.51 -34.04
CA GLU A 199 9.44 2.09 -34.34
C GLU A 199 10.91 1.66 -34.40
N ASP A 200 11.80 2.50 -34.90
CA ASP A 200 13.23 2.17 -35.03
C ASP A 200 13.92 2.16 -33.67
N THR A 201 13.59 3.12 -32.81
CA THR A 201 13.99 3.15 -31.40
C THR A 201 13.49 1.89 -30.69
N TRP A 202 12.23 1.49 -30.89
CA TRP A 202 11.70 0.25 -30.32
C TRP A 202 12.43 -0.99 -30.84
N LYS A 203 12.68 -1.11 -32.15
CA LYS A 203 13.43 -2.22 -32.74
C LYS A 203 14.82 -2.36 -32.12
N ASN A 204 15.50 -1.25 -31.85
CA ASN A 204 16.81 -1.26 -31.20
C ASN A 204 16.74 -1.73 -29.73
N ILE A 205 15.74 -1.26 -28.98
CA ILE A 205 15.48 -1.72 -27.60
C ILE A 205 15.16 -3.22 -27.59
N TYR A 206 14.29 -3.66 -28.49
CA TYR A 206 13.90 -5.06 -28.62
C TYR A 206 15.10 -5.94 -28.97
N SER A 207 15.91 -5.57 -29.96
CA SER A 207 17.08 -6.35 -30.37
C SER A 207 18.14 -6.43 -29.26
N THR A 208 18.34 -5.35 -28.51
CA THR A 208 19.29 -5.29 -27.40
C THR A 208 18.85 -6.18 -26.24
N TYR A 209 17.62 -6.00 -25.76
CA TYR A 209 17.22 -6.53 -24.45
C TYR A 209 16.26 -7.72 -24.52
N VAL A 210 15.54 -7.90 -25.63
CA VAL A 210 14.47 -8.90 -25.76
C VAL A 210 14.86 -10.02 -26.72
N GLY A 211 15.56 -9.71 -27.82
CA GLY A 211 15.82 -10.65 -28.92
C GLY A 211 16.60 -11.92 -28.55
N GLY A 212 17.29 -11.94 -27.41
CA GLY A 212 18.13 -13.06 -26.96
C GLY A 212 17.71 -13.71 -25.64
N ILE A 213 16.59 -13.33 -25.04
CA ILE A 213 16.21 -13.86 -23.72
C ILE A 213 15.61 -15.27 -23.82
N ALA A 214 15.78 -16.06 -22.75
CA ALA A 214 15.35 -17.46 -22.73
C ALA A 214 13.83 -17.63 -22.92
N SER A 215 13.42 -18.73 -23.52
CA SER A 215 12.00 -19.12 -23.60
C SER A 215 11.37 -19.16 -22.20
N GLY A 216 10.11 -18.69 -22.10
CA GLY A 216 9.43 -18.51 -20.82
C GLY A 216 9.65 -17.14 -20.18
N SER A 217 10.60 -16.34 -20.66
CA SER A 217 10.77 -14.95 -20.23
C SER A 217 9.58 -14.07 -20.62
N LYS A 218 9.41 -12.97 -19.88
CA LYS A 218 8.31 -12.01 -20.04
C LYS A 218 8.84 -10.59 -20.05
N VAL A 219 8.15 -9.71 -20.77
CA VAL A 219 8.44 -8.28 -20.83
C VAL A 219 7.22 -7.50 -20.35
N ILE A 220 7.43 -6.56 -19.45
CA ILE A 220 6.44 -5.55 -19.06
C ILE A 220 6.98 -4.19 -19.52
N ILE A 221 6.20 -3.50 -20.34
CA ILE A 221 6.56 -2.19 -20.88
C ILE A 221 5.67 -1.17 -20.18
N THR A 222 6.24 -0.16 -19.53
CA THR A 222 5.47 0.94 -18.95
C THR A 222 5.73 2.24 -19.70
N CYS A 223 4.68 2.96 -20.06
CA CYS A 223 4.81 4.23 -20.79
C CYS A 223 3.63 5.17 -20.51
N GLN A 224 3.84 6.46 -20.76
CA GLN A 224 2.76 7.45 -20.77
C GLN A 224 1.92 7.38 -22.06
N SER A 225 2.57 7.08 -23.17
CA SER A 225 1.97 7.02 -24.49
C SER A 225 1.10 5.77 -24.69
N ARG A 226 0.01 5.93 -25.43
CA ARG A 226 -0.75 4.77 -25.94
C ARG A 226 -0.16 4.16 -27.20
N LYS A 227 0.82 4.79 -27.86
CA LYS A 227 1.44 4.23 -29.07
C LYS A 227 2.08 2.88 -28.81
N ILE A 228 2.72 2.71 -27.64
CA ILE A 228 3.40 1.46 -27.28
C ILE A 228 2.49 0.24 -27.13
N ILE A 229 1.16 0.41 -27.23
CA ILE A 229 0.21 -0.70 -27.30
C ILE A 229 0.53 -1.59 -28.51
N GLU A 230 0.96 -0.99 -29.63
CA GLU A 230 1.29 -1.72 -30.87
C GLU A 230 2.51 -2.64 -30.73
N PHE A 231 3.38 -2.36 -29.75
CA PHE A 231 4.57 -3.14 -29.44
C PHE A 231 4.30 -4.30 -28.47
N GLY A 232 3.08 -4.42 -27.96
CA GLY A 232 2.66 -5.51 -27.09
C GLY A 232 2.28 -6.77 -27.85
N THR A 233 2.48 -7.93 -27.22
CA THR A 233 1.94 -9.20 -27.71
C THR A 233 0.62 -9.56 -27.01
N THR A 234 0.14 -8.71 -26.11
CA THR A 234 -1.05 -8.92 -25.29
C THR A 234 -1.86 -7.64 -25.18
N GLN A 235 -3.13 -7.77 -24.78
CA GLN A 235 -3.98 -6.61 -24.56
C GLN A 235 -3.38 -5.70 -23.48
N ALA A 236 -3.15 -4.45 -23.84
CA ALA A 236 -2.59 -3.44 -22.95
C ALA A 236 -3.46 -3.21 -21.70
N LEU A 237 -2.79 -2.97 -20.58
CA LEU A 237 -3.39 -2.50 -19.33
C LEU A 237 -3.37 -0.97 -19.30
N VAL A 238 -4.55 -0.35 -19.25
CA VAL A 238 -4.67 1.11 -19.10
C VAL A 238 -4.82 1.46 -17.63
N LEU A 239 -3.82 2.12 -17.07
CA LEU A 239 -3.78 2.55 -15.67
C LEU A 239 -4.06 4.06 -15.57
N ASN A 240 -5.31 4.43 -15.31
CA ASN A 240 -5.71 5.84 -15.09
C ASN A 240 -5.44 6.28 -13.66
N HIS A 241 -5.58 7.57 -13.33
CA HIS A 241 -5.58 8.02 -11.93
C HIS A 241 -6.70 7.35 -11.11
N LEU A 242 -6.52 7.27 -9.79
CA LEU A 242 -7.61 6.84 -8.90
C LEU A 242 -8.79 7.80 -9.03
N THR A 243 -10.00 7.28 -8.86
CA THR A 243 -11.18 8.13 -8.68
C THR A 243 -11.02 9.00 -7.44
N ARG A 244 -11.73 10.12 -7.38
CA ARG A 244 -11.65 11.04 -6.24
C ARG A 244 -12.03 10.33 -4.94
N GLU A 245 -13.02 9.45 -4.99
CA GLU A 245 -13.51 8.67 -3.86
C GLU A 245 -12.46 7.65 -3.39
N ALA A 246 -11.85 6.91 -4.32
CA ALA A 246 -10.80 5.95 -3.99
C ALA A 246 -9.56 6.67 -3.45
N PHE A 247 -9.17 7.80 -4.06
CA PHE A 247 -8.06 8.60 -3.57
C PHE A 247 -8.33 9.19 -2.19
N TRP A 248 -9.54 9.70 -1.95
CA TRP A 248 -9.94 10.18 -0.63
C TRP A 248 -9.87 9.07 0.42
N TYR A 249 -10.40 7.89 0.11
CA TYR A 249 -10.32 6.74 1.03
C TYR A 249 -8.86 6.38 1.32
N PHE A 250 -8.00 6.33 0.29
CA PHE A 250 -6.58 6.10 0.45
C PHE A 250 -5.92 7.12 1.39
N PHE A 251 -6.21 8.41 1.19
CA PHE A 251 -5.69 9.48 2.03
C PHE A 251 -6.22 9.41 3.46
N LYS A 252 -7.51 9.11 3.65
CA LYS A 252 -8.15 8.91 4.97
C LYS A 252 -7.45 7.78 5.73
N VAL A 253 -7.24 6.64 5.10
CA VAL A 253 -6.53 5.50 5.70
C VAL A 253 -5.08 5.87 6.06
N LEU A 254 -4.38 6.58 5.18
CA LEU A 254 -3.01 6.99 5.45
C LEU A 254 -2.88 8.06 6.53
N THR A 255 -3.82 9.00 6.63
CA THR A 255 -3.76 10.07 7.63
C THR A 255 -4.13 9.59 9.03
N PHE A 256 -5.18 8.78 9.15
CA PHE A 256 -5.70 8.36 10.44
C PHE A 256 -5.06 7.06 10.98
N GLY A 257 -4.52 6.21 10.10
CA GLY A 257 -3.92 4.94 10.53
C GLY A 257 -4.96 4.05 11.22
N SER A 258 -4.68 3.68 12.48
CA SER A 258 -5.60 2.90 13.31
C SER A 258 -6.69 3.73 14.01
N THR A 259 -6.63 5.07 13.92
CA THR A 259 -7.63 5.94 14.56
C THR A 259 -8.92 5.95 13.74
N ASP A 260 -10.07 5.77 14.38
CA ASP A 260 -11.36 5.89 13.69
C ASP A 260 -11.66 7.36 13.34
N PRO A 261 -11.79 7.71 12.04
CA PRO A 261 -12.12 9.08 11.65
C PRO A 261 -13.54 9.50 12.04
N GLU A 262 -14.46 8.56 12.28
CA GLU A 262 -15.83 8.87 12.75
C GLU A 262 -15.84 9.44 14.17
N GLU A 263 -14.88 9.03 15.00
CA GLU A 263 -14.66 9.59 16.34
C GLU A 263 -14.00 10.98 16.32
N GLN A 264 -13.50 11.42 15.15
CA GLN A 264 -12.75 12.66 14.97
C GLN A 264 -13.31 13.54 13.83
N PRO A 265 -14.60 13.95 13.89
CA PRO A 265 -15.28 14.60 12.76
C PRO A 265 -14.61 15.90 12.30
N LYS A 266 -14.04 16.67 13.24
CA LYS A 266 -13.30 17.90 12.92
C LYS A 266 -12.01 17.62 12.14
N LEU A 267 -11.27 16.57 12.53
CA LEU A 267 -10.07 16.17 11.80
C LEU A 267 -10.45 15.62 10.42
N ALA A 268 -11.52 14.82 10.34
CA ALA A 268 -12.00 14.25 9.08
C ALA A 268 -12.36 15.34 8.07
N SER A 269 -13.04 16.41 8.51
CA SER A 269 -13.33 17.59 7.68
C SER A 269 -12.06 18.25 7.14
N ILE A 270 -11.06 18.49 8.00
CA ILE A 270 -9.80 19.12 7.58
C ILE A 270 -9.01 18.21 6.62
N ALA A 271 -8.95 16.91 6.89
CA ALA A 271 -8.34 15.95 5.98
C ALA A 271 -9.05 15.95 4.61
N MET A 272 -10.37 16.03 4.57
CA MET A 272 -11.09 16.10 3.30
C MET A 272 -10.69 17.35 2.51
N GLU A 273 -10.58 18.51 3.15
CA GLU A 273 -10.08 19.72 2.52
C GLU A 273 -8.66 19.54 2.00
N ILE A 274 -7.74 19.02 2.80
CA ILE A 274 -6.35 18.76 2.38
C ILE A 274 -6.30 17.78 1.20
N GLY A 275 -7.12 16.72 1.23
CA GLY A 275 -7.22 15.73 0.17
C GLY A 275 -7.64 16.32 -1.17
N MET A 276 -8.54 17.31 -1.15
CA MET A 276 -8.94 18.06 -2.34
C MET A 276 -7.78 18.90 -2.89
N GLU A 277 -7.02 19.57 -2.02
CA GLU A 277 -5.87 20.40 -2.42
C GLU A 277 -4.74 19.59 -3.07
N ILE A 278 -4.43 18.39 -2.56
CA ILE A 278 -3.36 17.54 -3.13
C ILE A 278 -3.77 16.78 -4.40
N ASN A 279 -5.05 16.82 -4.78
CA ASN A 279 -5.61 16.44 -6.08
C ASN A 279 -4.98 15.19 -6.74
N GLY A 280 -5.08 14.02 -6.10
CA GLY A 280 -4.63 12.76 -6.70
C GLY A 280 -3.12 12.49 -6.58
N SER A 281 -2.34 13.36 -5.94
CA SER A 281 -0.89 13.19 -5.79
C SER A 281 -0.53 12.16 -4.71
N PHE A 282 -0.11 10.96 -5.12
CA PHE A 282 0.38 9.92 -4.20
C PHE A 282 1.57 10.38 -3.34
N MET A 283 2.48 11.17 -3.92
CA MET A 283 3.62 11.73 -3.18
C MET A 283 3.16 12.73 -2.12
N GLY A 284 2.22 13.61 -2.47
CA GLY A 284 1.62 14.55 -1.53
C GLY A 284 0.88 13.83 -0.41
N VAL A 285 0.16 12.75 -0.72
CA VAL A 285 -0.51 11.90 0.26
C VAL A 285 0.49 11.28 1.23
N ASN A 286 1.61 10.71 0.77
CA ASN A 286 2.59 10.10 1.69
C ASN A 286 3.23 11.13 2.63
N ILE A 287 3.60 12.30 2.11
CA ILE A 287 4.23 13.36 2.90
C ILE A 287 3.25 13.95 3.91
N ILE A 288 2.10 14.43 3.43
CA ILE A 288 1.11 15.10 4.29
C ILE A 288 0.40 14.08 5.18
N GLY A 289 0.11 12.89 4.67
CA GLY A 289 -0.48 11.80 5.43
C GLY A 289 0.37 11.41 6.64
N GLY A 290 1.67 11.18 6.42
CA GLY A 290 2.61 10.89 7.50
C GLY A 290 2.72 12.03 8.51
N LEU A 291 2.80 13.27 8.03
CA LEU A 291 2.84 14.47 8.89
C LEU A 291 1.59 14.58 9.78
N LEU A 292 0.39 14.47 9.20
CA LEU A 292 -0.86 14.58 9.94
C LEU A 292 -1.04 13.43 10.95
N ARG A 293 -0.64 12.21 10.57
CA ARG A 293 -0.68 11.03 11.44
C ARG A 293 0.16 11.20 12.70
N SER A 294 1.30 11.90 12.60
CA SER A 294 2.20 12.14 13.74
C SER A 294 1.61 13.04 14.84
N ASN A 295 0.55 13.80 14.53
CA ASN A 295 -0.04 14.74 15.46
C ASN A 295 -1.53 14.94 15.18
N LEU A 296 -2.39 14.20 15.90
CA LEU A 296 -3.85 14.24 15.79
C LEU A 296 -4.47 15.44 16.54
N ASN A 297 -3.94 16.65 16.30
CA ASN A 297 -4.46 17.88 16.87
C ASN A 297 -5.12 18.75 15.79
N ALA A 298 -6.36 19.20 16.04
CA ALA A 298 -7.12 19.95 15.05
C ALA A 298 -6.47 21.30 14.66
N GLN A 299 -5.81 22.00 15.61
CA GLN A 299 -5.11 23.24 15.28
C GLN A 299 -3.88 22.98 14.42
N PHE A 300 -3.16 21.89 14.68
CA PHE A 300 -2.04 21.45 13.85
C PHE A 300 -2.52 21.15 12.42
N TRP A 301 -3.60 20.38 12.27
CA TRP A 301 -4.19 20.04 10.97
C TRP A 301 -4.67 21.28 10.23
N SER A 302 -5.32 22.23 10.90
CA SER A 302 -5.73 23.51 10.28
C SER A 302 -4.54 24.34 9.79
N ARG A 303 -3.42 24.35 10.53
CA ARG A 303 -2.18 25.00 10.07
C ARG A 303 -1.58 24.29 8.86
N ALA A 304 -1.56 22.97 8.86
CA ALA A 304 -1.11 22.17 7.73
C ALA A 304 -1.95 22.47 6.47
N LEU A 305 -3.28 22.50 6.59
CA LEU A 305 -4.18 22.90 5.50
C LEU A 305 -3.87 24.30 4.97
N LYS A 306 -3.71 25.29 5.87
CA LYS A 306 -3.36 26.67 5.47
C LYS A 306 -2.02 26.70 4.73
N PHE A 307 -1.03 25.96 5.21
CA PHE A 307 0.28 25.86 4.55
C PHE A 307 0.17 25.21 3.17
N THR A 308 -0.56 24.12 3.03
CA THR A 308 -0.81 23.44 1.75
C THR A 308 -1.46 24.40 0.73
N ARG A 309 -2.51 25.13 1.14
CA ARG A 309 -3.16 26.15 0.30
C ARG A 309 -2.20 27.25 -0.14
N LEU A 310 -1.43 27.80 0.79
CA LEU A 310 -0.43 28.84 0.47
C LEU A 310 0.64 28.33 -0.49
N HIS A 311 1.11 27.10 -0.31
CA HIS A 311 2.09 26.48 -1.19
C HIS A 311 1.52 26.31 -2.60
N ILE A 312 0.30 25.79 -2.74
CA ILE A 312 -0.38 25.65 -4.02
C ILE A 312 -0.57 27.01 -4.68
N GLN A 313 -1.12 27.99 -3.95
CA GLN A 313 -1.37 29.33 -4.48
C GLN A 313 -0.08 30.02 -4.97
N ARG A 314 1.02 29.92 -4.20
CA ARG A 314 2.32 30.49 -4.61
C ARG A 314 2.84 29.85 -5.88
N ASN A 315 2.79 28.53 -5.98
CA ASN A 315 3.24 27.83 -7.17
C ASN A 315 2.34 28.14 -8.39
N THR A 316 1.02 28.18 -8.21
CA THR A 316 0.10 28.58 -9.28
C THR A 316 0.36 30.02 -9.73
N SER A 317 0.66 30.93 -8.81
CA SER A 317 1.01 32.32 -9.14
C SER A 317 2.36 32.43 -9.87
N MET A 318 3.35 31.61 -9.52
CA MET A 318 4.69 31.67 -10.13
C MET A 318 4.75 30.94 -11.48
N PHE A 319 4.00 29.85 -11.64
CA PHE A 319 4.13 28.94 -12.77
C PHE A 319 2.85 28.82 -13.61
N GLY A 320 1.78 29.54 -13.26
CA GLY A 320 0.49 29.55 -13.97
C GLY A 320 -0.36 28.29 -13.79
N GLU A 321 0.15 27.25 -13.13
CA GLU A 321 -0.51 25.94 -13.01
C GLU A 321 -0.34 25.32 -11.61
N HIS A 322 -1.24 24.42 -11.26
CA HIS A 322 -1.20 23.69 -10.00
C HIS A 322 0.08 22.83 -9.89
N PRO A 323 0.77 22.75 -8.72
CA PRO A 323 1.99 21.95 -8.54
C PRO A 323 1.89 20.51 -9.05
N CYS A 324 0.78 19.85 -8.76
CA CYS A 324 0.57 18.46 -9.17
C CYS A 324 0.50 18.30 -10.70
N ALA A 325 -0.05 19.29 -11.42
CA ALA A 325 -0.09 19.28 -12.88
C ALA A 325 1.31 19.56 -13.47
N LEU A 326 2.07 20.48 -12.88
CA LEU A 326 3.46 20.75 -13.30
C LEU A 326 4.36 19.53 -13.15
N MET A 327 4.23 18.79 -12.04
CA MET A 327 4.98 17.56 -11.79
C MET A 327 4.63 16.44 -12.79
N GLN A 328 3.41 16.44 -13.32
CA GLN A 328 3.01 15.49 -14.36
C GLN A 328 3.62 15.82 -15.73
N LYS A 329 3.95 17.09 -16.00
CA LYS A 329 4.55 17.54 -17.27
C LYS A 329 6.07 17.40 -17.32
N LYS A 330 6.76 17.55 -16.18
CA LYS A 330 8.24 17.60 -16.08
C LYS A 330 8.96 16.23 -16.07
N LYS A 331 8.25 15.12 -16.24
CA LYS A 331 8.82 13.76 -16.45
C LYS A 331 8.31 13.26 -17.79
#